data_AF-U4V5Q3-F1
#
_entry.id   AF-U4V5Q3-F1
#
_cell.length_a   1.000
_cell.length_b   1.000
_cell.length_c   1.000
_cell.angle_alpha   90.00
_cell.angle_beta   90.00
_cell.angle_gamma   90.00
#
_symmetry.space_group_name_H-M   'P 1'
#
loop_
_entity.id
_entity.type
_entity.pdbx_description
1 polymer ?
#
loop_
_entity_poly.entity_id
_entity_poly.type
_entity_poly.pdbx_seq_one_letter_code
_entity_poly.pdbx_strand_id
1 'polypeptide(L)'
;MCESAKDVFVFYDADSPENAMHATLFQGDNVTHLRSIVKSADPAEFFQATRFLPAIAALTSDNPAIEFHKLQRARRDMLRHLRSLLGPAQARPGPLLTKLVCQHILRLHPTAPKFVAALQQVEQTVAE
;
A
#
# COMPACT_ATOMS: atom_id res chain seq x y z
N MET A 1 27.82 -10.28 7.18
CA MET A 1 27.82 -9.12 6.23
C MET A 1 26.86 -8.00 6.64
N CYS A 2 25.74 -8.27 7.30
CA CYS A 2 24.94 -7.20 7.93
C CYS A 2 25.56 -6.71 9.26
N GLU A 3 26.39 -7.53 9.93
CA GLU A 3 26.94 -7.17 11.26
C GLU A 3 27.91 -5.97 11.20
N SER A 4 28.52 -5.70 10.05
CA SER A 4 29.47 -4.59 9.89
C SER A 4 28.80 -3.28 9.45
N ALA A 5 27.51 -3.31 9.07
CA ALA A 5 26.78 -2.12 8.71
C ALA A 5 26.36 -1.35 9.96
N LYS A 6 26.35 -0.01 9.89
CA LYS A 6 25.87 0.82 11.00
C LYS A 6 24.39 0.58 11.28
N ASP A 7 23.57 0.65 10.23
CA ASP A 7 22.13 0.49 10.28
C ASP A 7 21.67 -0.36 9.07
N VAL A 8 20.76 -1.31 9.31
CA VAL A 8 20.19 -2.20 8.29
C VAL A 8 18.68 -2.12 8.35
N PHE A 9 18.04 -1.77 7.24
CA PHE A 9 16.59 -1.67 7.15
C PHE A 9 16.04 -2.76 6.23
N VAL A 10 15.18 -3.61 6.76
CA VAL A 10 14.61 -4.76 6.04
C VAL A 10 13.16 -4.48 5.72
N PHE A 11 12.88 -4.17 4.45
CA PHE A 11 11.51 -4.02 3.95
C PHE A 11 10.91 -5.38 3.63
N TYR A 12 9.70 -5.65 4.12
CA TYR A 12 9.06 -6.93 3.90
C TYR A 12 7.54 -6.83 3.84
N ASP A 13 6.91 -7.78 3.14
CA ASP A 13 5.47 -8.01 3.14
C ASP A 13 5.14 -9.14 4.12
N ALA A 14 4.33 -8.84 5.14
CA ALA A 14 3.91 -9.83 6.13
C ALA A 14 2.81 -10.77 5.63
N ASP A 15 2.12 -10.42 4.54
CA ASP A 15 1.04 -11.24 3.98
C ASP A 15 1.58 -12.28 2.96
N SER A 16 2.84 -12.16 2.51
CA SER A 16 3.57 -13.22 1.79
C SER A 16 4.41 -14.03 2.79
N PRO A 17 4.08 -15.32 3.04
CA PRO A 17 4.81 -16.15 3.99
C PRO A 17 6.30 -16.28 3.65
N GLU A 18 6.63 -16.38 2.36
CA GLU A 18 8.00 -16.50 1.86
C GLU A 18 8.80 -15.24 2.16
N ASN A 19 8.20 -14.07 1.92
CA ASN A 19 8.82 -12.79 2.19
C ASN A 19 8.99 -12.55 3.70
N ALA A 20 7.96 -12.86 4.49
CA ALA A 20 8.00 -12.76 5.94
C ALA A 20 9.08 -13.67 6.54
N MET A 21 9.19 -14.92 6.07
CA MET A 21 10.24 -15.85 6.48
C MET A 21 11.63 -15.33 6.09
N HIS A 22 11.83 -14.83 4.87
CA HIS A 22 13.13 -14.32 4.45
C HIS A 22 13.58 -13.14 5.32
N ALA A 23 12.65 -12.26 5.70
CA ALA A 23 12.95 -11.13 6.57
C ALA A 23 13.48 -11.56 7.96
N THR A 24 13.07 -12.73 8.49
CA THR A 24 13.55 -13.20 9.81
C THR A 24 14.98 -13.71 9.81
N LEU A 25 15.57 -13.97 8.63
CA LEU A 25 16.97 -14.34 8.49
C LEU A 25 17.92 -13.18 8.80
N PHE A 26 17.43 -11.94 8.78
CA PHE A 26 18.17 -10.75 9.14
C PHE A 26 17.93 -10.41 10.61
N GLN A 27 18.97 -10.57 11.44
CA GLN A 27 18.93 -10.31 12.88
C GLN A 27 20.17 -9.55 13.33
N GLY A 28 20.02 -8.77 14.41
CA GLY A 28 21.08 -7.96 15.00
C GLY A 28 20.54 -6.67 15.58
N ASP A 29 21.29 -6.05 16.50
CA ASP A 29 20.90 -4.79 17.15
C ASP A 29 20.82 -3.61 16.18
N ASN A 30 21.51 -3.72 15.03
CA ASN A 30 21.50 -2.74 13.96
C ASN A 30 20.40 -2.99 12.90
N VAL A 31 19.56 -4.02 13.06
CA VAL A 31 18.53 -4.40 12.09
C VAL A 31 17.17 -3.85 12.51
N THR A 32 16.52 -3.11 11.62
CA THR A 32 15.14 -2.62 11.77
C THR A 32 14.24 -3.21 10.68
N HIS A 33 13.24 -3.99 11.08
CA HIS A 33 12.23 -4.53 10.17
C HIS A 33 11.13 -3.50 9.89
N LEU A 34 10.97 -3.17 8.62
CA LEU A 34 10.02 -2.18 8.12
C LEU A 34 8.90 -2.87 7.36
N ARG A 35 7.81 -3.17 8.06
CA ARG A 35 6.65 -3.87 7.49
C ARG A 35 5.94 -3.01 6.43
N SER A 36 5.74 -3.56 5.24
CA SER A 36 4.82 -3.06 4.24
C SER A 36 3.39 -3.30 4.69
N ILE A 37 2.57 -2.23 4.71
CA ILE A 37 1.15 -2.27 5.04
C ILE A 37 0.32 -2.37 3.73
N VAL A 38 0.98 -2.54 2.59
CA VAL A 38 0.35 -2.49 1.28
C VAL A 38 -0.07 -3.90 0.85
N LYS A 39 -1.37 -4.20 0.90
CA LYS A 39 -1.94 -5.49 0.46
C LYS A 39 -2.05 -5.63 -1.07
N SER A 40 -1.62 -4.63 -1.84
CA SER A 40 -2.00 -4.52 -3.26
C SER A 40 -1.05 -3.77 -4.17
N ALA A 41 0.16 -3.56 -3.71
CA ALA A 41 1.29 -3.27 -4.58
C ALA A 41 2.41 -4.10 -3.98
N ASP A 42 3.06 -4.91 -4.80
CA ASP A 42 4.35 -5.47 -4.46
C ASP A 42 5.20 -4.32 -3.88
N PRO A 43 5.81 -4.44 -2.68
CA PRO A 43 6.66 -3.41 -2.12
C PRO A 43 7.68 -2.89 -3.13
N ALA A 44 8.24 -3.77 -3.97
CA ALA A 44 9.17 -3.38 -5.04
C ALA A 44 8.50 -2.46 -6.08
N GLU A 45 7.27 -2.78 -6.49
CA GLU A 45 6.48 -1.95 -7.40
C GLU A 45 6.11 -0.60 -6.77
N PHE A 46 5.79 -0.57 -5.46
CA PHE A 46 5.57 0.67 -4.73
C PHE A 46 6.81 1.57 -4.77
N PHE A 47 7.99 1.02 -4.44
CA PHE A 47 9.25 1.78 -4.47
C PHE A 47 9.62 2.26 -5.88
N GLN A 48 9.33 1.47 -6.91
CA GLN A 48 9.50 1.88 -8.31
C GLN A 48 8.55 3.02 -8.68
N ALA A 49 7.28 2.91 -8.29
CA ALA A 49 6.23 3.86 -8.64
C ALA A 49 6.30 5.18 -7.85
N THR A 50 6.78 5.17 -6.61
CA THR A 50 6.97 6.40 -5.80
C THR A 50 8.32 7.07 -6.03
N ARG A 51 9.14 6.53 -6.95
CA ARG A 51 10.57 6.81 -7.09
C ARG A 51 11.32 6.36 -5.83
N PHE A 52 12.49 5.77 -5.99
CA PHE A 52 13.26 5.17 -4.89
C PHE A 52 13.84 6.22 -3.91
N LEU A 53 13.97 7.48 -4.37
CA LEU A 53 14.63 8.57 -3.65
C LEU A 53 13.96 9.01 -2.33
N PRO A 54 12.62 9.14 -2.22
CA PRO A 54 11.98 9.45 -0.96
C PRO A 54 12.18 8.36 0.08
N ALA A 55 12.21 7.08 -0.33
CA ALA A 55 12.48 5.97 0.58
C ALA A 55 13.90 6.03 1.15
N ILE A 56 14.91 6.31 0.32
CA ILE A 56 16.28 6.56 0.79
C ILE A 56 16.32 7.78 1.73
N ALA A 57 15.65 8.87 1.39
CA ALA A 57 15.62 10.08 2.21
C ALA A 57 14.98 9.83 3.59
N ALA A 58 13.93 8.99 3.65
CA ALA A 58 13.36 8.53 4.91
C ALA A 58 14.39 7.72 5.72
N LEU A 59 15.16 6.84 5.08
CA LEU A 59 16.20 6.05 5.74
C LEU A 59 17.36 6.89 6.31
N THR A 60 17.58 8.09 5.77
CA THR A 60 18.56 9.06 6.30
C THR A 60 17.98 10.07 7.30
N SER A 61 16.70 9.96 7.64
CA SER A 61 16.05 10.85 8.61
C SER A 61 16.37 10.48 10.05
N ASP A 62 16.08 11.38 11.00
CA ASP A 62 16.20 11.11 12.43
C ASP A 62 15.25 9.98 12.91
N ASN A 63 14.17 9.71 12.17
CA ASN A 63 13.25 8.62 12.47
C ASN A 63 12.77 7.88 11.20
N PRO A 64 13.62 6.98 10.67
CA PRO A 64 13.36 6.27 9.42
C PRO A 64 12.06 5.47 9.37
N ALA A 65 11.68 4.85 10.47
CA ALA A 65 10.45 4.05 10.54
C ALA A 65 9.20 4.92 10.37
N ILE A 66 9.15 6.08 11.02
CA ILE A 66 8.03 7.02 10.88
C ILE A 66 7.94 7.53 9.45
N GLU A 67 9.05 7.99 8.88
CA GLU A 67 9.07 8.53 7.52
C GLU A 67 8.72 7.47 6.48
N PHE A 68 9.19 6.23 6.66
CA PHE A 68 8.78 5.10 5.84
C PHE A 68 7.26 4.89 5.86
N HIS A 69 6.63 4.90 7.03
CA HIS A 69 5.17 4.72 7.13
C HIS A 69 4.38 5.93 6.62
N LYS A 70 4.93 7.15 6.67
CA LYS A 70 4.35 8.32 6.00
C LYS A 70 4.40 8.18 4.49
N LEU A 71 5.55 7.79 3.93
CA LEU A 71 5.70 7.53 2.50
C LEU A 71 4.72 6.47 2.02
N GLN A 72 4.60 5.37 2.76
CA GLN A 72 3.63 4.34 2.46
C GLN A 72 2.20 4.90 2.35
N ARG A 73 1.81 5.93 3.10
CA ARG A 73 0.46 6.52 3.02
C ARG A 73 0.21 7.30 1.73
N ALA A 74 1.25 7.79 1.05
CA ALA A 74 1.11 8.48 -0.24
C ALA A 74 0.41 7.62 -1.32
N ARG A 75 0.43 6.29 -1.15
CA ARG A 75 -0.33 5.35 -2.00
C ARG A 75 -1.82 5.64 -2.07
N ARG A 76 -2.40 6.33 -1.06
CA ARG A 76 -3.82 6.67 -1.02
C ARG A 76 -4.22 7.60 -2.16
N ASP A 77 -3.27 8.30 -2.77
CA ASP A 77 -3.51 9.17 -3.92
C ASP A 77 -3.18 8.47 -5.26
N MET A 78 -2.50 7.32 -5.21
CA MET A 78 -2.06 6.59 -6.40
C MET A 78 -3.20 5.78 -7.00
N LEU A 79 -3.68 6.18 -8.19
CA LEU A 79 -4.78 5.50 -8.89
C LEU A 79 -4.52 3.99 -9.09
N ARG A 80 -3.27 3.58 -9.32
CA ARG A 80 -2.89 2.16 -9.45
C ARG A 80 -3.24 1.37 -8.18
N HIS A 81 -2.89 1.89 -7.01
CA HIS A 81 -3.23 1.28 -5.73
C HIS A 81 -4.74 1.32 -5.49
N LEU A 82 -5.38 2.46 -5.76
CA LEU A 82 -6.83 2.61 -5.59
C LEU A 82 -7.64 1.60 -6.42
N ARG A 83 -7.17 1.26 -7.64
CA ARG A 83 -7.78 0.22 -8.50
C ARG A 83 -7.88 -1.14 -7.84
N SER A 84 -6.94 -1.50 -6.97
CA SER A 84 -6.98 -2.79 -6.29
C SER A 84 -8.06 -2.86 -5.21
N LEU A 85 -8.62 -1.73 -4.78
CA LEU A 85 -9.60 -1.69 -3.69
C LEU A 85 -11.01 -2.08 -4.15
N LEU A 86 -11.29 -1.98 -5.46
CA LEU A 86 -12.63 -2.26 -5.99
C LEU A 86 -13.04 -3.73 -5.81
N GLY A 87 -12.17 -4.66 -6.18
CA GLY A 87 -12.45 -6.10 -6.06
C GLY A 87 -12.77 -6.54 -4.63
N PRO A 88 -11.88 -6.25 -3.64
CA PRO A 88 -12.15 -6.54 -2.24
C PRO A 88 -13.40 -5.84 -1.67
N ALA A 89 -13.73 -4.64 -2.16
CA ALA A 89 -14.95 -3.95 -1.77
C ALA A 89 -16.20 -4.67 -2.30
N GLN A 90 -16.19 -5.12 -3.56
CA GLN A 90 -17.27 -5.87 -4.19
C GLN A 90 -17.43 -7.29 -3.61
N ALA A 91 -16.35 -7.89 -3.15
CA ALA A 91 -16.37 -9.21 -2.51
C ALA A 91 -16.99 -9.19 -1.10
N ARG A 92 -17.13 -8.02 -0.47
CA ARG A 92 -17.76 -7.89 0.83
C ARG A 92 -19.29 -7.85 0.69
N PRO A 93 -20.03 -8.43 1.65
CA PRO A 93 -21.49 -8.34 1.64
C PRO A 93 -21.99 -6.89 1.67
N GLY A 94 -22.94 -6.60 0.78
CA GLY A 94 -23.66 -5.33 0.74
C GLY A 94 -22.99 -4.22 -0.09
N PRO A 95 -23.78 -3.23 -0.54
CA PRO A 95 -23.33 -2.21 -1.49
C PRO A 95 -22.49 -1.07 -0.87
N LEU A 96 -22.58 -0.88 0.45
CA LEU A 96 -22.09 0.33 1.11
C LEU A 96 -20.59 0.56 0.91
N LEU A 97 -19.77 -0.47 1.10
CA LEU A 97 -18.31 -0.32 0.99
C LEU A 97 -17.90 0.00 -0.45
N THR A 98 -18.50 -0.68 -1.44
CA THR A 98 -18.26 -0.42 -2.86
C THR A 98 -18.63 1.03 -3.21
N LYS A 99 -19.78 1.53 -2.72
CA LYS A 99 -20.19 2.93 -2.88
C LYS A 99 -19.15 3.89 -2.32
N LEU A 100 -18.74 3.70 -1.06
CA LEU A 100 -17.76 4.57 -0.40
C LEU A 100 -16.40 4.58 -1.10
N VAL A 101 -15.92 3.41 -1.55
CA VAL A 101 -14.67 3.28 -2.31
C VAL A 101 -14.77 4.02 -3.66
N CYS A 102 -15.85 3.82 -4.42
CA CYS A 102 -16.03 4.49 -5.70
C CYS A 102 -16.12 6.02 -5.52
N GLN A 103 -16.90 6.50 -4.55
CA GLN A 103 -17.02 7.93 -4.24
C GLN A 103 -15.68 8.55 -3.85
N HIS A 104 -14.91 7.88 -2.99
CA HIS A 104 -13.59 8.36 -2.58
C HIS A 104 -12.65 8.47 -3.78
N ILE A 105 -12.63 7.46 -4.64
CA ILE A 105 -11.72 7.40 -5.79
C ILE A 105 -12.13 8.39 -6.87
N LEU A 106 -13.42 8.53 -7.17
CA LEU A 106 -13.92 9.50 -8.16
C LEU A 106 -13.72 10.95 -7.71
N ARG A 107 -13.70 11.23 -6.40
CA ARG A 107 -13.31 12.54 -5.88
C ARG A 107 -11.84 12.89 -6.20
N LEU A 108 -10.95 11.89 -6.25
CA LEU A 108 -9.53 12.06 -6.58
C LEU A 108 -9.24 11.92 -8.09
N HIS A 109 -9.98 11.05 -8.77
CA HIS A 109 -9.79 10.65 -10.16
C HIS A 109 -11.17 10.60 -10.88
N PRO A 110 -11.73 11.76 -11.24
CA PRO A 110 -13.13 11.88 -11.70
C PRO A 110 -13.47 11.07 -12.96
N THR A 111 -12.47 10.81 -13.81
CA THR A 111 -12.66 10.17 -15.12
C THR A 111 -12.39 8.66 -15.09
N ALA A 112 -12.19 8.05 -13.92
CA ALA A 112 -11.83 6.63 -13.85
C ALA A 112 -13.03 5.72 -14.21
N PRO A 113 -13.08 5.15 -15.43
CA PRO A 113 -14.33 4.64 -16.02
C PRO A 113 -14.89 3.42 -15.28
N LYS A 114 -14.00 2.55 -14.78
CA LYS A 114 -14.41 1.37 -13.99
C LYS A 114 -15.15 1.75 -12.70
N PHE A 115 -14.78 2.88 -12.08
CA PHE A 115 -15.40 3.34 -10.83
C PHE A 115 -16.71 4.08 -11.08
N VAL A 116 -16.82 4.80 -12.20
CA VAL A 116 -18.09 5.38 -12.65
C VAL A 116 -19.12 4.28 -12.86
N ALA A 117 -18.77 3.25 -13.65
CA ALA A 117 -19.66 2.12 -13.93
C ALA A 117 -20.05 1.35 -12.64
N ALA A 118 -19.09 1.08 -11.76
CA ALA A 118 -19.36 0.37 -10.51
C ALA A 118 -20.26 1.18 -9.55
N LEU A 119 -20.10 2.51 -9.48
CA LEU A 119 -20.96 3.36 -8.65
C LEU A 119 -22.40 3.36 -9.17
N GLN A 120 -22.59 3.50 -10.48
CA GLN A 120 -23.91 3.46 -11.11
C GLN A 120 -24.64 2.14 -10.85
N GLN A 121 -23.93 1.01 -10.98
CA GLN A 121 -24.48 -0.31 -10.70
C GLN A 121 -24.94 -0.43 -9.24
N VAL A 122 -24.10 0.04 -8.29
CA VAL A 122 -24.43 -0.01 -6.87
C VAL A 122 -25.64 0.88 -6.53
N GLU A 123 -25.76 2.04 -7.16
CA GLU A 123 -26.89 2.96 -6.94
C GLU A 123 -28.21 2.40 -7.48
N GLN A 124 -28.18 1.64 -8.58
CA GLN A 124 -29.36 0.95 -9.10
C GLN A 124 -29.82 -0.16 -8.16
N THR A 125 -28.92 -1.01 -7.67
CA THR A 125 -29.25 -2.13 -6.76
C THR A 125 -29.78 -1.67 -5.40
N VAL A 126 -29.49 -0.44 -4.97
CA VAL A 126 -30.02 0.13 -3.71
C VAL A 126 -31.39 0.78 -3.91
N ALA A 127 -31.74 1.15 -5.14
CA ALA A 127 -33.03 1.75 -5.48
C ALA A 127 -34.15 0.71 -5.70
N GLU A 128 -33.78 -0.53 -5.99
CA GLU A 128 -34.65 -1.72 -6.06
C GLU A 128 -34.85 -2.37 -4.69
#